data_AF-A0A3M1GCY6-F1
#
_entry.id   AF-A0A3M1GCY6-F1
#
_cell.length_a   1.000
_cell.length_b   1.000
_cell.length_c   1.000
_cell.angle_alpha   90.00
_cell.angle_beta   90.00
_cell.angle_gamma   90.00
#
_symmetry.space_group_name_H-M   'P 1'
#
loop_
_entity.id
_entity.type
_entity.pdbx_description
1 polymer ?
#
loop_
_entity_poly.entity_id
_entity_poly.type
_entity_poly.pdbx_seq_one_letter_code
_entity_poly.pdbx_strand_id
1 'polypeptide(L)'
;MSPAAYDRVLQRKAPAFGEGPYTYAGPAVLKSDRFWDDPNSPHLWLKVRVPSFPNISYSVVEVKIDSVMSKNGADLYDRQSMFEKTEVFHRVHLAANNQFSEGLRDIHLLKGTKKEMIKEIKGSVILHLPLGLSVLEVQTKKAAVSRTNSATVTVEDATPQRITLLVKGKAQVSAVSGFNATGREITPTMTLTSDTAGGQRIVMTFPEVPKKLKLILKTGEHLKTYPFSLRVR
;
A
#
# COMPACT_ATOMS: atom_id res chain seq x y z
N MET A 1 1.36 -10.90 13.21
CA MET A 1 0.81 -12.28 13.16
C MET A 1 1.89 -13.23 12.64
N SER A 2 1.71 -14.55 12.77
CA SER A 2 2.59 -15.55 12.13
C SER A 2 2.14 -15.85 10.68
N PRO A 3 3.00 -16.42 9.82
CA PRO A 3 2.62 -16.83 8.47
C PRO A 3 1.39 -17.75 8.43
N ALA A 4 1.36 -18.79 9.28
CA ALA A 4 0.21 -19.70 9.36
C ALA A 4 -1.10 -19.01 9.79
N ALA A 5 -1.02 -17.94 10.60
CA ALA A 5 -2.20 -17.15 10.93
C ALA A 5 -2.67 -16.30 9.73
N TYR A 6 -1.73 -15.76 8.94
CA TYR A 6 -2.08 -15.11 7.67
C TYR A 6 -2.72 -16.09 6.69
N ASP A 7 -2.13 -17.27 6.48
CA ASP A 7 -2.67 -18.28 5.56
C ASP A 7 -4.13 -18.64 5.89
N ARG A 8 -4.50 -18.73 7.18
CA ARG A 8 -5.90 -18.93 7.60
C ARG A 8 -6.83 -17.78 7.22
N VAL A 9 -6.36 -16.54 7.25
CA VAL A 9 -7.15 -15.39 6.76
C VAL A 9 -7.27 -15.43 5.25
N LEU A 10 -6.18 -15.78 4.54
CA LEU A 10 -6.13 -15.86 3.07
C LEU A 10 -6.95 -17.02 2.48
N GLN A 11 -7.35 -18.00 3.30
CA GLN A 11 -8.35 -19.01 2.89
C GLN A 11 -9.74 -18.41 2.67
N ARG A 12 -10.02 -17.23 3.26
CA ARG A 12 -11.28 -16.50 3.04
C ARG A 12 -11.14 -15.68 1.77
N LYS A 13 -12.12 -15.80 0.87
CA LYS A 13 -12.22 -14.93 -0.30
C LYS A 13 -12.94 -13.64 0.10
N ALA A 14 -12.50 -12.52 -0.47
CA ALA A 14 -13.29 -11.31 -0.44
C ALA A 14 -14.66 -11.56 -1.11
N PRO A 15 -15.76 -10.95 -0.63
CA PRO A 15 -17.04 -11.04 -1.31
C PRO A 15 -16.94 -10.52 -2.74
N ALA A 16 -17.54 -11.22 -3.68
CA ALA A 16 -17.60 -10.80 -5.08
C ALA A 16 -18.16 -9.37 -5.23
N PHE A 17 -17.79 -8.70 -6.32
CA PHE A 17 -18.57 -7.56 -6.78
C PHE A 17 -19.94 -8.06 -7.27
N GLY A 18 -21.00 -7.27 -7.07
CA GLY A 18 -22.35 -7.63 -7.50
C GLY A 18 -22.44 -7.79 -9.02
N GLU A 19 -22.73 -6.71 -9.73
CA GLU A 19 -22.87 -6.75 -11.18
C GLU A 19 -21.54 -6.56 -11.95
N GLY A 20 -21.50 -7.07 -13.18
CA GLY A 20 -20.39 -6.88 -14.12
C GLY A 20 -19.28 -7.93 -14.01
N PRO A 21 -18.33 -7.93 -14.95
CA PRO A 21 -17.22 -8.89 -14.94
C PRO A 21 -16.26 -8.59 -13.79
N TYR A 22 -15.87 -9.65 -13.08
CA TYR A 22 -14.83 -9.63 -12.07
C TYR A 22 -14.01 -10.92 -12.18
N THR A 23 -12.84 -10.95 -11.53
CA THR A 23 -11.99 -12.13 -11.45
C THR A 23 -11.42 -12.27 -10.05
N TYR A 24 -11.07 -13.49 -9.66
CA TYR A 24 -10.38 -13.75 -8.40
C TYR A 24 -8.87 -13.90 -8.63
N ALA A 25 -8.09 -13.36 -7.69
CA ALA A 25 -6.65 -13.56 -7.56
C ALA A 25 -6.37 -14.06 -6.15
N GLY A 26 -6.48 -15.38 -5.95
CA GLY A 26 -6.45 -15.97 -4.61
C GLY A 26 -7.58 -15.42 -3.72
N PRO A 27 -7.27 -14.74 -2.60
CA PRO A 27 -8.26 -14.14 -1.72
C PRO A 27 -8.83 -12.80 -2.24
N ALA A 28 -8.13 -12.16 -3.19
CA ALA A 28 -8.56 -10.89 -3.75
C ALA A 28 -9.60 -11.08 -4.86
N VAL A 29 -10.48 -10.10 -5.02
CA VAL A 29 -11.37 -9.98 -6.18
C VAL A 29 -11.11 -8.64 -6.87
N LEU A 30 -11.04 -8.65 -8.20
CA LEU A 30 -10.74 -7.51 -9.03
C LEU A 30 -11.88 -7.24 -10.02
N LYS A 31 -12.17 -5.97 -10.26
CA LYS A 31 -13.17 -5.52 -11.23
C LYS A 31 -12.70 -4.25 -11.93
N SER A 32 -12.87 -4.18 -13.24
CA SER A 32 -12.71 -2.95 -14.00
C SER A 32 -13.84 -1.99 -13.61
N ASP A 33 -13.50 -0.77 -13.24
CA ASP A 33 -14.45 0.23 -12.78
C ASP A 33 -14.68 1.28 -13.87
N ARG A 34 -14.11 2.48 -13.70
CA ARG A 34 -14.28 3.60 -14.62
C ARG A 34 -13.14 3.66 -15.65
N PHE A 35 -13.46 4.14 -16.84
CA PHE A 35 -12.53 4.43 -17.93
C PHE A 35 -12.55 5.94 -18.18
N TRP A 36 -11.37 6.52 -18.40
CA TRP A 36 -11.20 7.91 -18.80
C TRP A 36 -10.71 7.97 -20.23
N ASP A 37 -11.57 8.48 -21.11
CA ASP A 37 -11.26 8.64 -22.52
C ASP A 37 -10.51 9.96 -22.78
N ASP A 38 -9.37 10.14 -22.11
CA ASP A 38 -8.45 11.22 -22.45
C ASP A 38 -7.70 10.84 -23.73
N PRO A 39 -7.78 11.63 -24.82
CA PRO A 39 -7.11 11.30 -26.08
C PRO A 39 -5.60 11.15 -25.99
N ASN A 40 -4.96 11.73 -24.98
CA ASN A 40 -3.51 11.73 -24.77
C ASN A 40 -3.06 10.83 -23.61
N SER A 41 -3.93 10.57 -22.63
CA SER A 41 -3.62 9.74 -21.46
C SER A 41 -4.81 8.89 -21.02
N PRO A 42 -5.29 7.97 -21.88
CA PRO A 42 -6.40 7.11 -21.52
C PRO A 42 -5.99 6.21 -20.36
N HIS A 43 -6.87 6.06 -19.38
CA HIS A 43 -6.61 5.24 -18.21
C HIS A 43 -7.88 4.58 -17.69
N LEU A 44 -7.71 3.52 -16.90
CA LEU A 44 -8.83 2.80 -16.30
C LEU A 44 -8.55 2.48 -14.84
N TRP A 45 -9.58 2.52 -14.02
CA TRP A 45 -9.49 2.08 -12.65
C TRP A 45 -9.78 0.58 -12.53
N LEU A 46 -8.88 -0.11 -11.85
CA LEU A 46 -9.03 -1.46 -11.40
C LEU A 46 -9.35 -1.43 -9.90
N LYS A 47 -10.58 -1.77 -9.55
CA LYS A 47 -11.02 -1.89 -8.18
C LYS A 47 -10.57 -3.23 -7.63
N VAL A 48 -9.94 -3.22 -6.47
CA VAL A 48 -9.42 -4.42 -5.80
C VAL A 48 -9.99 -4.49 -4.40
N ARG A 49 -10.52 -5.67 -4.06
CA ARG A 49 -11.05 -5.97 -2.75
C ARG A 49 -10.34 -7.19 -2.18
N VAL A 50 -9.91 -7.09 -0.92
CA VAL A 50 -9.24 -8.16 -0.18
C VAL A 50 -9.97 -8.40 1.15
N PRO A 51 -9.85 -9.58 1.76
CA PRO A 51 -10.34 -9.81 3.12
C PRO A 51 -9.71 -8.80 4.08
N SER A 52 -10.46 -8.36 5.10
CA SER A 52 -9.88 -7.52 6.14
C SER A 52 -8.83 -8.30 6.92
N PHE A 53 -7.65 -7.70 7.07
CA PHE A 53 -6.56 -8.29 7.83
C PHE A 53 -6.56 -7.73 9.25
N PRO A 54 -6.51 -8.59 10.29
CA PRO A 54 -6.40 -8.11 11.66
C PRO A 54 -5.06 -7.37 11.86
N ASN A 55 -5.12 -6.22 12.55
CA ASN A 55 -3.94 -5.42 12.93
C ASN A 55 -3.14 -4.83 11.76
N ILE A 56 -3.77 -4.65 10.60
CA ILE A 56 -3.17 -4.00 9.43
C ILE A 56 -4.13 -2.91 8.97
N SER A 57 -3.69 -1.66 9.04
CA SER A 57 -4.48 -0.49 8.63
C SER A 57 -3.88 0.26 7.43
N TYR A 58 -2.94 -0.34 6.70
CA TYR A 58 -2.18 0.32 5.62
C TYR A 58 -1.97 -0.60 4.41
N SER A 59 -1.56 -0.03 3.27
CA SER A 59 -1.45 -0.63 1.93
C SER A 59 -0.59 -1.91 1.88
N VAL A 60 -1.20 -3.05 2.21
CA VAL A 60 -0.60 -4.39 2.07
C VAL A 60 -0.85 -5.02 0.72
N VAL A 61 -1.45 -4.27 -0.22
CA VAL A 61 -1.81 -4.77 -1.54
C VAL A 61 -1.08 -3.94 -2.57
N GLU A 62 -0.29 -4.64 -3.37
CA GLU A 62 0.27 -4.14 -4.62
C GLU A 62 -0.44 -4.86 -5.79
N VAL A 63 -0.73 -4.11 -6.85
CA VAL A 63 -1.32 -4.65 -8.07
C VAL A 63 -0.39 -4.29 -9.22
N LYS A 64 0.31 -5.32 -9.70
CA LYS A 64 1.19 -5.22 -10.86
C LYS A 64 0.42 -5.61 -12.10
N ILE A 65 0.43 -4.75 -13.11
CA ILE A 65 -0.16 -5.03 -14.42
C ILE A 65 0.93 -5.54 -15.35
N ASP A 66 0.69 -6.72 -15.91
CA ASP A 66 1.61 -7.33 -16.88
C ASP A 66 1.21 -6.93 -18.30
N SER A 67 -0.09 -6.92 -18.64
CA SER A 67 -0.60 -6.45 -19.94
C SER A 67 -2.08 -6.06 -19.91
N VAL A 68 -2.48 -5.24 -20.88
CA VAL A 68 -3.88 -4.90 -21.17
C VAL A 68 -4.16 -5.26 -22.62
N MET A 69 -4.72 -6.43 -22.85
CA MET A 69 -4.91 -6.99 -24.18
C MET A 69 -6.16 -6.42 -24.84
N SER A 70 -6.03 -6.04 -26.09
CA SER A 70 -7.14 -5.65 -26.95
C SER A 70 -7.89 -6.87 -27.52
N LYS A 71 -9.02 -6.61 -28.19
CA LYS A 71 -9.76 -7.63 -28.96
C LYS A 71 -8.96 -8.23 -30.11
N ASN A 72 -8.03 -7.48 -30.71
CA ASN A 72 -7.16 -7.94 -31.81
C ASN A 72 -5.81 -8.51 -31.33
N GLY A 73 -5.58 -8.59 -30.02
CA GLY A 73 -4.36 -9.17 -29.44
C GLY A 73 -3.19 -8.20 -29.29
N ALA A 74 -3.37 -6.92 -29.56
CA ALA A 74 -2.39 -5.89 -29.21
C ALA A 74 -2.36 -5.63 -27.70
N ASP A 75 -1.19 -5.30 -27.15
CA ASP A 75 -1.06 -4.82 -25.78
C ASP A 75 -1.23 -3.29 -25.75
N LEU A 76 -2.21 -2.84 -24.97
CA LEU A 76 -2.62 -1.45 -24.82
C LEU A 76 -2.00 -0.80 -23.59
N TYR A 77 -1.21 -1.52 -22.80
CA TYR A 77 -0.66 -1.04 -21.54
C TYR A 77 0.54 -0.11 -21.75
N ASP A 78 0.49 1.10 -21.19
CA ASP A 78 1.60 2.06 -21.27
C ASP A 78 2.60 1.86 -20.11
N ARG A 79 3.51 0.90 -20.29
CA ARG A 79 4.62 0.64 -19.34
C ARG A 79 5.59 1.82 -19.20
N GLN A 80 5.59 2.77 -20.12
CA GLN A 80 6.53 3.90 -20.11
C GLN A 80 6.04 5.07 -19.25
N SER A 81 4.75 5.09 -18.89
CA SER A 81 4.16 6.09 -18.01
C SER A 81 4.93 6.23 -16.70
N MET A 82 5.12 7.48 -16.24
CA MET A 82 5.79 7.76 -14.96
C MET A 82 5.03 7.19 -13.76
N PHE A 83 3.71 7.00 -13.89
CA PHE A 83 2.92 6.28 -12.90
C PHE A 83 3.35 4.83 -12.77
N GLU A 84 3.69 4.17 -13.88
CA GLU A 84 4.07 2.76 -13.87
C GLU A 84 5.51 2.52 -13.43
N LYS A 85 6.38 3.54 -13.50
CA LYS A 85 7.77 3.46 -13.05
C LYS A 85 7.95 3.65 -11.55
N THR A 86 6.91 4.07 -10.82
CA THR A 86 7.02 4.35 -9.38
C THR A 86 6.21 3.32 -8.59
N GLU A 87 6.89 2.49 -7.79
CA GLU A 87 6.27 1.42 -6.98
C GLU A 87 5.10 1.91 -6.10
N VAL A 88 5.14 3.17 -5.67
CA VAL A 88 4.09 3.80 -4.86
C VAL A 88 2.73 3.74 -5.57
N PHE A 89 2.67 3.91 -6.89
CA PHE A 89 1.41 3.88 -7.63
C PHE A 89 0.90 2.46 -7.89
N HIS A 90 1.71 1.43 -7.68
CA HIS A 90 1.28 0.03 -7.71
C HIS A 90 0.55 -0.35 -6.42
N ARG A 91 0.78 0.38 -5.33
CA ARG A 91 0.12 0.15 -4.04
C ARG A 91 -1.32 0.64 -4.08
N VAL A 92 -2.22 -0.19 -3.59
CA VAL A 92 -3.62 0.14 -3.45
C VAL A 92 -3.86 0.71 -2.06
N HIS A 93 -4.33 1.95 -2.00
CA HIS A 93 -4.82 2.54 -0.76
C HIS A 93 -6.17 1.92 -0.43
N LEU A 94 -6.19 1.06 0.57
CA LEU A 94 -7.39 0.35 0.97
C LEU A 94 -8.18 1.14 2.01
N ALA A 95 -9.47 1.36 1.75
CA ALA A 95 -10.44 1.73 2.76
C ALA A 95 -11.02 0.46 3.39
N ALA A 96 -10.90 0.34 4.70
CA ALA A 96 -11.40 -0.81 5.43
C ALA A 96 -12.92 -0.70 5.70
N ASN A 97 -13.60 -1.81 5.53
CA ASN A 97 -14.91 -2.11 6.09
C ASN A 97 -14.76 -3.32 7.04
N ASN A 98 -15.77 -3.58 7.86
CA ASN A 98 -15.82 -4.67 8.84
C ASN A 98 -15.55 -6.07 8.24
N GLN A 99 -15.74 -6.26 6.93
CA GLN A 99 -15.59 -7.56 6.27
C GLN A 99 -14.46 -7.62 5.23
N PHE A 100 -14.17 -6.50 4.57
CA PHE A 100 -13.18 -6.44 3.51
C PHE A 100 -12.54 -5.05 3.47
N SER A 101 -11.40 -4.97 2.81
CA SER A 101 -10.76 -3.70 2.48
C SER A 101 -10.74 -3.54 0.95
N GLU A 102 -11.04 -2.34 0.47
CA GLU A 102 -11.19 -2.06 -0.97
C GLU A 102 -10.41 -0.81 -1.36
N GLY A 103 -9.83 -0.81 -2.55
CA GLY A 103 -9.20 0.36 -3.13
C GLY A 103 -9.10 0.31 -4.64
N LEU A 104 -8.47 1.32 -5.20
CA LEU A 104 -8.36 1.53 -6.65
C LEU A 104 -6.89 1.52 -7.08
N ARG A 105 -6.63 0.93 -8.24
CA ARG A 105 -5.36 1.00 -8.98
C ARG A 105 -5.64 1.67 -10.33
N ASP A 106 -4.84 2.67 -10.69
CA ASP A 106 -4.99 3.41 -11.94
C ASP A 106 -4.07 2.88 -13.04
N ILE A 107 -4.61 2.35 -14.13
CA ILE A 107 -3.83 1.72 -15.20
C ILE A 107 -3.79 2.64 -16.41
N HIS A 108 -2.59 3.14 -16.73
CA HIS A 108 -2.37 3.98 -17.90
C HIS A 108 -2.25 3.13 -19.17
N LEU A 109 -2.87 3.62 -20.25
CA LEU A 109 -2.95 2.94 -21.53
C LEU A 109 -2.31 3.78 -22.64
N LEU A 110 -1.94 3.13 -23.73
CA LEU A 110 -1.37 3.79 -24.90
C LEU A 110 -2.36 4.80 -25.48
N LYS A 111 -1.80 5.92 -25.99
CA LYS A 111 -2.55 7.00 -26.64
C LYS A 111 -3.56 6.46 -27.66
N GLY A 112 -4.79 6.98 -27.63
CA GLY A 112 -5.86 6.59 -28.55
C GLY A 112 -6.60 5.30 -28.19
N THR A 113 -6.20 4.62 -27.10
CA THR A 113 -6.96 3.48 -26.58
C THR A 113 -8.38 3.89 -26.21
N LYS A 114 -9.37 3.12 -26.67
CA LYS A 114 -10.78 3.26 -26.32
C LYS A 114 -11.25 2.09 -25.46
N LYS A 115 -12.29 2.31 -24.65
CA LYS A 115 -12.82 1.31 -23.71
C LYS A 115 -13.16 -0.01 -24.40
N GLU A 116 -13.85 0.07 -25.54
CA GLU A 116 -14.32 -1.05 -26.34
C GLU A 116 -13.20 -1.87 -27.00
N MET A 117 -11.97 -1.34 -27.04
CA MET A 117 -10.80 -2.07 -27.52
C MET A 117 -10.33 -3.09 -26.50
N ILE A 118 -10.51 -2.82 -25.21
CA ILE A 118 -10.00 -3.62 -24.10
C ILE A 118 -10.78 -4.93 -24.02
N LYS A 119 -10.06 -6.05 -24.03
CA LYS A 119 -10.62 -7.40 -23.88
C LYS A 119 -10.25 -8.02 -22.55
N GLU A 120 -9.01 -7.86 -22.12
CA GLU A 120 -8.49 -8.58 -20.97
C GLU A 120 -7.37 -7.80 -20.28
N ILE A 121 -7.35 -7.82 -18.95
CA ILE A 121 -6.26 -7.26 -18.12
C ILE A 121 -5.60 -8.43 -17.41
N LYS A 122 -4.27 -8.53 -17.52
CA LYS A 122 -3.45 -9.56 -16.87
C LYS A 122 -2.47 -8.91 -15.90
N GLY A 123 -2.23 -9.59 -14.81
CA GLY A 123 -1.32 -9.10 -13.79
C GLY A 123 -1.23 -10.01 -12.59
N SER A 124 -0.73 -9.45 -11.50
CA SER A 124 -0.65 -10.12 -10.21
C SER A 124 -1.08 -9.19 -9.07
N VAL A 125 -1.80 -9.77 -8.10
CA VAL A 125 -2.00 -9.16 -6.78
C VAL A 125 -0.91 -9.68 -5.87
N ILE A 126 -0.16 -8.77 -5.25
CA ILE A 126 0.90 -9.09 -4.30
C ILE A 126 0.46 -8.58 -2.92
N LEU A 127 0.46 -9.49 -1.94
CA LEU A 127 0.12 -9.18 -0.57
C LEU A 127 1.40 -9.08 0.28
N HIS A 128 1.61 -7.90 0.86
CA HIS A 128 2.71 -7.57 1.76
C HIS A 128 2.28 -7.73 3.22
N LEU A 129 2.41 -8.95 3.76
CA LEU A 129 1.86 -9.26 5.09
C LEU A 129 2.94 -9.10 6.18
N PRO A 130 2.91 -8.04 7.01
CA PRO A 130 3.96 -7.77 7.97
C PRO A 130 4.05 -8.83 9.08
N LEU A 131 5.27 -9.25 9.40
CA LEU A 131 5.58 -10.21 10.46
C LEU A 131 6.18 -9.52 11.68
N GLY A 132 5.95 -10.13 12.85
CA GLY A 132 6.51 -9.67 14.13
C GLY A 132 6.22 -8.20 14.42
N LEU A 133 4.94 -7.82 14.27
CA LEU A 133 4.46 -6.47 14.56
C LEU A 133 4.67 -6.13 16.04
N SER A 134 5.21 -4.96 16.31
CA SER A 134 5.31 -4.39 17.64
C SER A 134 5.02 -2.90 17.61
N VAL A 135 4.42 -2.39 18.67
CA VAL A 135 4.20 -0.95 18.85
C VAL A 135 5.35 -0.38 19.68
N LEU A 136 5.97 0.70 19.19
CA LEU A 136 6.95 1.47 19.95
C LEU A 136 6.45 2.90 20.11
N GLU A 137 6.48 3.38 21.34
CA GLU A 137 6.17 4.75 21.65
C GLU A 137 7.46 5.55 21.77
N VAL A 138 7.51 6.69 21.08
CA VAL A 138 8.71 7.55 21.00
C VAL A 138 8.35 8.96 21.43
N GLN A 139 9.09 9.49 22.39
CA GLN A 139 8.99 10.89 22.79
C GLN A 139 9.64 11.77 21.72
N THR A 140 8.96 12.83 21.30
CA THR A 140 9.41 13.73 20.22
C THR A 140 10.35 14.81 20.73
N LYS A 141 11.42 14.37 21.39
CA LYS A 141 12.49 15.23 21.88
C LYS A 141 13.76 14.91 21.11
N LYS A 142 14.49 15.93 20.65
CA LYS A 142 15.79 15.74 20.00
C LYS A 142 16.71 14.87 20.86
N ALA A 143 17.39 13.92 20.22
CA ALA A 143 18.23 12.90 20.83
C ALA A 143 17.49 11.90 21.77
N ALA A 144 16.16 11.90 21.79
CA ALA A 144 15.42 10.83 22.47
C ALA A 144 15.73 9.49 21.79
N VAL A 145 15.94 8.46 22.62
CA VAL A 145 16.21 7.11 22.18
C VAL A 145 15.15 6.19 22.80
N SER A 146 14.50 5.40 21.94
CA SER A 146 13.53 4.37 22.34
C SER A 146 13.99 3.03 21.78
N ARG A 147 13.77 1.94 22.53
CA ARG A 147 14.30 0.62 22.17
C ARG A 147 13.22 -0.46 22.28
N THR A 148 13.31 -1.43 21.40
CA THR A 148 12.68 -2.74 21.51
C THR A 148 13.76 -3.81 21.36
N ASN A 149 13.38 -5.08 21.49
CA ASN A 149 14.31 -6.19 21.23
C ASN A 149 14.80 -6.25 19.77
N SER A 150 14.09 -5.59 18.84
CA SER A 150 14.34 -5.67 17.41
C SER A 150 14.77 -4.36 16.76
N ALA A 151 14.65 -3.22 17.46
CA ALA A 151 15.04 -1.92 16.93
C ALA A 151 15.46 -0.91 18.01
N THR A 152 16.32 0.02 17.60
CA THR A 152 16.59 1.27 18.30
C THR A 152 16.11 2.42 17.42
N VAL A 153 15.26 3.29 17.98
CA VAL A 153 14.77 4.49 17.31
C VAL A 153 15.36 5.71 18.00
N THR A 154 16.04 6.54 17.22
CA THR A 154 16.61 7.81 17.66
C THR A 154 15.89 8.96 16.96
N VAL A 155 15.48 9.96 17.74
CA VAL A 155 14.97 11.23 17.20
C VAL A 155 16.16 12.12 16.88
N GLU A 156 16.53 12.22 15.61
CA GLU A 156 17.64 13.08 15.17
C GLU A 156 17.25 14.57 15.23
N ASP A 157 16.00 14.87 14.88
CA ASP A 157 15.45 16.22 14.83
C ASP A 157 13.98 16.21 15.24
N ALA A 158 13.57 17.24 15.97
CA ALA A 158 12.18 17.42 16.41
C ALA A 158 11.87 18.92 16.50
N THR A 159 11.33 19.47 15.42
CA THR A 159 10.85 20.83 15.30
C THR A 159 9.36 20.82 15.00
N PRO A 160 8.66 21.97 15.11
CA PRO A 160 7.25 22.06 14.73
C PRO A 160 6.93 21.64 13.30
N GLN A 161 7.88 21.84 12.38
CA GLN A 161 7.69 21.56 10.96
C GLN A 161 8.24 20.19 10.55
N ARG A 162 9.13 19.59 11.37
CA ARG A 162 9.85 18.39 10.94
C ARG A 162 10.27 17.52 12.11
N ILE A 163 10.00 16.22 11.99
CA ILE A 163 10.59 15.19 12.83
C ILE A 163 11.42 14.26 11.96
N THR A 164 12.63 13.99 12.40
CA THR A 164 13.52 13.01 11.76
C THR A 164 13.81 11.88 12.73
N LEU A 165 13.54 10.67 12.30
CA LEU A 165 13.87 9.44 13.02
C LEU A 165 14.95 8.67 12.28
N LEU A 166 15.85 8.08 13.04
CA LEU A 166 16.73 7.02 12.59
C LEU A 166 16.36 5.72 13.31
N VAL A 167 16.00 4.70 12.53
CA VAL A 167 15.61 3.38 13.01
C VAL A 167 16.70 2.39 12.63
N LYS A 168 17.35 1.81 13.64
CA LYS A 168 18.39 0.79 13.48
C LYS A 168 17.90 -0.55 14.00
N GLY A 169 18.43 -1.63 13.44
CA GLY A 169 18.14 -3.00 13.87
C GLY A 169 17.44 -3.81 12.80
N LYS A 170 16.79 -4.90 13.22
CA LYS A 170 16.09 -5.81 12.31
C LYS A 170 14.68 -5.34 11.98
N ALA A 171 14.08 -4.49 12.81
CA ALA A 171 12.74 -3.99 12.55
C ALA A 171 12.75 -2.76 11.63
N GLN A 172 11.76 -2.70 10.75
CA GLN A 172 11.44 -1.56 9.89
C GLN A 172 10.15 -0.91 10.35
N VAL A 173 10.01 0.39 10.11
CA VAL A 173 8.74 1.10 10.39
C VAL A 173 7.75 0.79 9.28
N SER A 174 6.60 0.27 9.69
CA SER A 174 5.45 0.02 8.82
C SER A 174 4.47 1.19 8.81
N ALA A 175 4.35 1.93 9.91
CA ALA A 175 3.50 3.11 10.03
C ALA A 175 3.87 3.99 11.21
N VAL A 176 3.43 5.25 11.14
CA VAL A 176 3.63 6.25 12.19
C VAL A 176 2.34 7.04 12.42
N SER A 177 1.99 7.21 13.70
CA SER A 177 0.95 8.13 14.17
C SER A 177 1.56 9.14 15.14
N GLY A 178 1.24 10.42 14.98
CA GLY A 178 1.62 11.46 15.94
C GLY A 178 0.50 11.74 16.92
N PHE A 179 0.83 12.15 18.15
CA PHE A 179 -0.13 12.56 19.17
C PHE A 179 0.29 13.89 19.76
N ASN A 180 -0.63 14.85 19.82
CA ASN A 180 -0.36 16.16 20.40
C ASN A 180 -0.45 16.13 21.94
N ALA A 181 -0.34 17.29 22.59
CA ALA A 181 -0.33 17.39 24.05
C ALA A 181 -1.64 16.97 24.74
N THR A 182 -2.78 17.04 24.03
CA THR A 182 -4.08 16.60 24.55
C THR A 182 -4.35 15.12 24.30
N GLY A 183 -3.41 14.41 23.67
CA GLY A 183 -3.56 13.01 23.29
C GLY A 183 -4.37 12.79 22.01
N ARG A 184 -4.71 13.85 21.27
CA ARG A 184 -5.36 13.73 19.96
C ARG A 184 -4.35 13.24 18.92
N GLU A 185 -4.76 12.28 18.10
CA GLU A 185 -3.98 11.82 16.96
C GLU A 185 -3.88 12.90 15.87
N ILE A 186 -2.67 13.12 15.39
CA ILE A 186 -2.34 13.99 14.26
C ILE A 186 -1.60 13.20 13.19
N THR A 187 -2.06 13.32 11.96
CA THR A 187 -1.47 12.64 10.80
C THR A 187 -0.36 13.51 10.22
N PRO A 188 0.80 12.95 9.85
CA PRO A 188 1.80 13.70 9.13
C PRO A 188 1.25 14.15 7.76
N THR A 189 1.53 15.39 7.36
CA THR A 189 1.20 15.91 6.03
C THR A 189 2.13 15.36 4.95
N MET A 190 3.34 14.93 5.35
CA MET A 190 4.32 14.30 4.49
C MET A 190 5.12 13.28 5.29
N THR A 191 5.42 12.13 4.68
CA THR A 191 6.35 11.14 5.22
C THR A 191 7.29 10.69 4.10
N LEU A 192 8.59 10.80 4.33
CA LEU A 192 9.64 10.32 3.45
C LEU A 192 10.45 9.27 4.20
N THR A 193 10.68 8.13 3.56
CA THR A 193 11.47 7.03 4.12
C THR A 193 12.62 6.75 3.18
N SER A 194 13.84 6.67 3.71
CA SER A 194 15.02 6.27 2.95
C SER A 194 15.85 5.27 3.74
N ASP A 195 16.41 4.29 3.03
CA ASP A 195 17.37 3.38 3.61
C ASP A 195 18.76 4.01 3.57
N THR A 196 19.46 3.96 4.70
CA THR A 196 20.83 4.45 4.86
C THR A 196 21.71 3.30 5.34
N ALA A 197 23.03 3.43 5.18
CA ALA A 197 23.99 2.45 5.73
C ALA A 197 23.81 2.21 7.25
N GLY A 198 23.24 3.19 7.96
CA GLY A 198 23.00 3.14 9.40
C GLY A 198 21.62 2.62 9.80
N GLY A 199 20.71 2.31 8.87
CA GLY A 199 19.33 1.94 9.12
C GLY A 199 18.32 2.76 8.31
N GLN A 200 17.04 2.64 8.64
CA GLN A 200 15.96 3.36 7.97
C GLN A 200 15.82 4.78 8.56
N ARG A 201 15.92 5.80 7.71
CA ARG A 201 15.70 7.19 8.08
C ARG A 201 14.32 7.64 7.63
N ILE A 202 13.58 8.26 8.54
CA ILE A 202 12.20 8.68 8.31
C ILE A 202 12.07 10.16 8.63
N VAL A 203 11.64 10.93 7.65
CA VAL A 203 11.39 12.37 7.78
C VAL A 203 9.91 12.61 7.65
N MET A 204 9.32 13.27 8.65
CA MET A 204 7.90 13.58 8.70
C MET A 204 7.67 15.06 8.92
N THR A 205 6.64 15.59 8.29
CA THR A 205 6.11 16.94 8.56
C THR A 205 4.72 16.79 9.16
N PHE A 206 4.46 17.53 10.23
CA PHE A 206 3.18 17.54 10.92
C PHE A 206 2.59 18.96 10.90
N PRO A 207 1.26 19.09 11.01
CA PRO A 207 0.62 20.41 11.13
C PRO A 207 0.93 21.10 12.47
N GLU A 208 1.28 20.35 13.50
CA GLU A 208 1.73 20.82 14.81
C GLU A 208 2.78 19.87 15.40
N VAL A 209 3.54 20.26 16.44
CA VAL A 209 4.54 19.39 17.07
C VAL A 209 3.81 18.23 17.80
N PRO A 210 3.90 16.96 17.36
CA PRO A 210 3.43 15.86 18.20
C PRO A 210 4.29 15.82 19.46
N LYS A 211 3.72 15.49 20.62
CA LYS A 211 4.46 15.20 21.87
C LYS A 211 4.97 13.77 21.92
N LYS A 212 4.33 12.88 21.17
CA LYS A 212 4.63 11.46 21.13
C LYS A 212 4.35 10.92 19.73
N LEU A 213 5.16 9.97 19.31
CA LEU A 213 4.89 9.14 18.15
C LEU A 213 4.57 7.72 18.60
N LYS A 214 3.67 7.09 17.88
CA LYS A 214 3.43 5.64 17.92
C LYS A 214 3.92 5.07 16.60
N LEU A 215 4.94 4.24 16.68
CA LEU A 215 5.50 3.53 15.54
C LEU A 215 4.98 2.11 15.55
N ILE A 216 4.53 1.64 14.39
CA ILE A 216 4.29 0.21 14.17
C ILE A 216 5.51 -0.33 13.45
N LEU A 217 6.25 -1.20 14.14
CA LEU A 217 7.44 -1.85 13.62
C LEU A 217 7.10 -3.24 13.11
N LYS A 218 7.72 -3.67 12.00
CA LYS A 218 7.68 -5.03 11.47
C LYS A 218 9.11 -5.60 11.42
N THR A 219 9.29 -6.89 11.67
CA THR A 219 10.61 -7.55 11.62
C THR A 219 10.81 -8.40 10.36
N GLY A 220 9.77 -8.52 9.55
CA GLY A 220 9.81 -9.22 8.29
C GLY A 220 8.49 -9.06 7.55
N GLU A 221 8.37 -9.74 6.43
CA GLU A 221 7.21 -9.71 5.57
C GLU A 221 6.96 -11.09 4.99
N HIS A 222 5.70 -11.46 4.87
CA HIS A 222 5.27 -12.67 4.19
C HIS A 222 4.58 -12.28 2.89
N LEU A 223 5.29 -12.47 1.78
CA LEU A 223 4.80 -12.13 0.46
C LEU A 223 3.95 -13.26 -0.12
N LYS A 224 2.80 -12.90 -0.69
CA LYS A 224 1.96 -13.82 -1.47
C LYS A 224 1.57 -13.18 -2.79
N THR A 225 1.86 -13.88 -3.88
CA THR A 225 1.57 -13.41 -5.23
C THR A 225 0.49 -14.26 -5.84
N TYR A 226 -0.54 -13.62 -6.39
CA TYR A 226 -1.67 -14.28 -7.03
C TYR A 226 -1.86 -13.71 -8.45
N PRO A 227 -1.57 -14.50 -9.50
CA PRO A 227 -1.80 -14.06 -10.86
C PRO A 227 -3.30 -13.95 -11.14
N PHE A 228 -3.68 -13.07 -12.07
CA PHE A 228 -5.06 -12.91 -12.49
C PHE A 228 -5.20 -12.64 -13.99
N SER A 229 -6.39 -12.96 -14.49
CA SER A 229 -6.85 -12.57 -15.82
C SER A 229 -8.29 -12.06 -15.69
N LEU A 230 -8.51 -10.79 -15.99
CA LEU A 230 -9.81 -10.14 -15.93
C LEU A 230 -10.30 -9.85 -17.34
N ARG A 231 -11.37 -10.52 -17.77
CA ARG A 231 -12.03 -10.19 -19.04
C ARG A 231 -12.91 -8.96 -18.86
N VAL A 232 -12.73 -7.96 -19.73
CA VAL A 232 -13.53 -6.74 -19.78
C VAL A 232 -14.59 -6.93 -20.85
N ARG A 233 -15.86 -6.63 -20.54
CA ARG A 233 -16.98 -6.76 -21.49
C ARG A 233 -17.04 -5.55 -22.40
#